data_AF-A0A4C1SE19-F1
#
_entry.id   AF-A0A4C1SE19-F1
#
_cell.length_a   1.000
_cell.length_b   1.000
_cell.length_c   1.000
_cell.angle_alpha   90.00
_cell.angle_beta   90.00
_cell.angle_gamma   90.00
#
_symmetry.space_group_name_H-M   'P 1'
#
loop_
_entity.id
_entity.type
_entity.pdbx_description
1 polymer ?
#
loop_
_entity_poly.entity_id
_entity_poly.type
_entity_poly.pdbx_seq_one_letter_code
_entity_poly.pdbx_strand_id
1 'polypeptide(L)'
;MRPLEEKNIPKYLCRVVASYFTNRVLKYDTEKGPKEYKITGGVPQGSVLGPLLWNIMYDGLLKVPLPTEVNFVAYADDIAVVIVAKQLDK
;
A
#
# COMPACT_ATOMS: atom_id res chain seq x y z
N MET A 1 -8.63 -2.58 -7.15
CA MET A 1 -9.50 -3.64 -6.61
C MET A 1 -8.92 -5.04 -6.79
N ARG A 2 -8.20 -5.32 -7.89
CA ARG A 2 -7.52 -6.61 -8.15
C ARG A 2 -6.88 -7.30 -6.92
N PRO A 3 -6.06 -6.64 -6.08
CA PRO A 3 -5.44 -7.32 -4.92
C PRO A 3 -6.45 -7.86 -3.88
N LEU A 4 -7.63 -7.26 -3.77
CA LEU A 4 -8.70 -7.73 -2.89
C LEU A 4 -9.43 -8.92 -3.51
N GLU A 5 -9.62 -8.90 -4.83
CA GLU A 5 -10.26 -9.97 -5.58
C GLU A 5 -9.39 -11.23 -5.58
N GLU A 6 -8.08 -11.07 -5.75
CA GLU A 6 -7.07 -12.15 -5.67
C GLU A 6 -7.04 -12.82 -4.28
N LYS A 7 -7.38 -12.06 -3.22
CA LYS A 7 -7.50 -12.57 -1.85
C LYS A 7 -8.87 -13.19 -1.55
N ASN A 8 -9.74 -13.37 -2.55
CA ASN A 8 -11.09 -13.92 -2.40
C ASN A 8 -11.97 -13.16 -1.40
N ILE A 9 -11.77 -11.84 -1.27
CA ILE A 9 -12.60 -11.00 -0.40
C ILE A 9 -14.03 -10.93 -0.96
N PRO A 10 -15.08 -11.06 -0.12
CA PRO A 10 -16.46 -10.96 -0.56
C PRO A 10 -16.72 -9.69 -1.39
N LYS A 11 -17.41 -9.85 -2.53
CA LYS A 11 -17.66 -8.76 -3.49
C LYS A 11 -18.29 -7.51 -2.86
N TYR A 12 -19.14 -7.68 -1.84
CA TYR A 12 -19.76 -6.54 -1.17
C TYR A 12 -18.73 -5.69 -0.40
N LEU A 13 -17.73 -6.31 0.25
CA LEU A 13 -16.64 -5.60 0.92
C LEU A 13 -15.75 -4.90 -0.10
N CYS A 14 -15.46 -5.54 -1.24
CA CYS A 14 -14.77 -4.87 -2.35
C CYS A 14 -15.53 -3.62 -2.78
N ARG A 15 -16.86 -3.67 -2.93
CA ARG A 15 -17.65 -2.46 -3.26
C ARG A 15 -17.55 -1.37 -2.19
N VAL A 16 -17.55 -1.73 -0.90
CA VAL A 16 -17.36 -0.77 0.20
C VAL A 16 -15.99 -0.09 0.08
N VAL A 17 -14.92 -0.85 -0.15
CA VAL A 17 -13.57 -0.28 -0.32
C VAL A 17 -13.46 0.56 -1.59
N ALA A 18 -14.07 0.15 -2.70
CA ALA A 18 -14.13 0.97 -3.92
C ALA A 18 -14.85 2.30 -3.66
N SER A 19 -15.98 2.26 -2.95
CA SER A 19 -16.71 3.48 -2.56
C SER A 19 -15.87 4.38 -1.67
N TYR A 20 -15.09 3.81 -0.74
CA TYR A 20 -14.19 4.57 0.13
C TYR A 20 -13.15 5.39 -0.65
N PHE A 21 -12.69 4.89 -1.80
CA PHE A 21 -11.72 5.59 -2.66
C PHE A 21 -12.33 6.59 -3.65
N THR A 22 -13.65 6.64 -3.77
CA THR A 22 -14.35 7.43 -4.80
C THR A 22 -14.75 8.81 -4.27
N ASN A 23 -14.75 9.83 -5.14
CA ASN A 23 -15.20 11.20 -4.83
C ASN A 23 -14.57 11.84 -3.59
N ARG A 24 -13.29 11.53 -3.33
CA ARG A 24 -12.55 12.09 -2.20
C ARG A 24 -12.09 13.52 -2.52
N VAL A 25 -12.37 14.44 -1.60
CA VAL A 25 -11.99 15.84 -1.68
C VAL A 25 -11.35 16.26 -0.36
N LEU A 26 -10.16 16.84 -0.43
CA LEU A 26 -9.51 17.50 0.69
C LEU A 26 -9.99 18.95 0.73
N LYS A 27 -10.58 19.36 1.85
CA LYS A 27 -10.95 20.75 2.11
C LYS A 27 -9.96 21.35 3.10
N TYR A 28 -9.46 22.55 2.83
CA TYR A 28 -8.49 23.21 3.68
C TYR A 28 -8.59 24.73 3.56
N ASP A 29 -8.27 25.43 4.63
CA ASP A 29 -8.30 26.88 4.67
C ASP A 29 -6.99 27.49 4.18
N THR A 30 -7.09 28.62 3.49
CA THR A 30 -5.96 29.45 3.08
C THR A 30 -6.23 30.90 3.44
N GLU A 31 -5.20 31.75 3.40
CA GLU A 31 -5.35 33.20 3.59
C GLU A 31 -6.36 33.83 2.62
N LYS A 32 -6.60 33.20 1.47
CA LYS A 32 -7.55 33.64 0.44
C LYS A 32 -8.94 32.99 0.56
N GLY A 33 -9.18 32.25 1.65
CA GLY A 33 -10.41 31.49 1.90
C GLY A 33 -10.26 29.97 1.72
N PRO A 34 -11.35 29.22 1.89
CA PRO A 34 -11.36 27.76 1.80
C PRO A 34 -11.08 27.29 0.36
N LYS A 35 -10.32 26.20 0.24
CA LYS A 35 -10.01 25.53 -1.01
C LYS A 35 -10.34 24.05 -0.93
N GLU A 36 -10.57 23.50 -2.11
CA GLU A 36 -10.82 22.08 -2.29
C GLU A 36 -9.80 21.49 -3.26
N TYR A 37 -9.34 20.27 -2.97
CA TYR A 37 -8.45 19.51 -3.82
C TYR A 37 -8.97 18.09 -3.99
N LYS A 38 -9.14 17.66 -5.25
CA LYS A 38 -9.62 16.31 -5.55
C LYS A 38 -8.50 15.29 -5.32
N ILE A 39 -8.76 14.32 -4.46
CA ILE A 39 -7.80 13.27 -4.12
C ILE A 39 -7.96 12.09 -5.08
N THR A 40 -6.92 11.81 -5.85
CA THR A 40 -6.90 10.75 -6.87
C THR A 40 -6.18 9.47 -6.41
N GLY A 41 -5.38 9.54 -5.34
CA GLY A 41 -4.53 8.43 -4.89
C GLY A 41 -4.43 8.30 -3.37
N GLY A 42 -3.77 7.24 -2.91
CA GLY A 42 -3.49 6.99 -1.49
C GLY A 42 -4.72 6.69 -0.63
N VAL A 43 -4.48 6.54 0.68
CA VAL A 43 -5.48 6.44 1.75
C VAL A 43 -5.36 7.66 2.66
N PRO A 44 -6.44 8.12 3.32
CA PRO A 44 -6.32 9.17 4.33
C PRO A 44 -5.39 8.75 5.47
N GLN A 45 -4.41 9.59 5.80
CA GLN A 45 -3.57 9.37 6.98
C GLN A 45 -4.42 9.44 8.25
N GLY A 46 -4.13 8.56 9.21
CA GLY A 46 -4.95 8.39 10.42
C GLY A 46 -6.21 7.54 10.22
N SER A 47 -6.48 7.05 9.00
CA SER A 47 -7.58 6.10 8.79
C SER A 47 -7.25 4.73 9.37
N VAL A 48 -8.24 4.11 10.02
CA VAL A 48 -8.13 2.74 10.58
C VAL A 48 -7.86 1.71 9.48
N LEU A 49 -8.45 1.89 8.31
CA LEU A 49 -8.27 0.98 7.17
C LEU A 49 -6.96 1.20 6.41
N GLY A 50 -6.30 2.35 6.58
CA GLY A 50 -5.11 2.73 5.83
C GLY A 50 -3.98 1.69 5.90
N PRO A 51 -3.54 1.27 7.10
CA PRO A 51 -2.47 0.27 7.24
C PRO A 51 -2.80 -1.08 6.61
N LEU A 52 -4.06 -1.54 6.75
CA LEU A 52 -4.48 -2.81 6.15
C LEU A 52 -4.48 -2.73 4.61
N LEU A 53 -5.01 -1.64 4.05
CA LEU A 53 -5.04 -1.43 2.60
C LEU A 53 -3.63 -1.28 2.03
N TRP A 54 -2.71 -0.66 2.78
CA TRP A 54 -1.29 -0.62 2.45
C TRP A 54 -0.70 -2.03 2.38
N ASN A 55 -0.87 -2.83 3.43
CA ASN A 55 -0.35 -4.21 3.47
C ASN A 55 -0.90 -5.08 2.32
N ILE A 56 -2.18 -4.95 1.99
CA ILE A 56 -2.79 -5.70 0.87
C ILE A 56 -2.18 -5.32 -0.47
N MET A 57 -1.88 -4.03 -0.67
CA MET A 57 -1.22 -3.55 -1.88
C MET A 57 0.25 -3.99 -1.93
N TYR A 58 0.93 -3.97 -0.77
CA TYR A 58 2.35 -4.29 -0.64
C TYR A 58 2.65 -5.80 -0.68
N ASP A 59 1.69 -6.66 -0.32
CA ASP A 59 1.83 -8.12 -0.26
C ASP A 59 2.33 -8.75 -1.57
N GLY A 60 1.98 -8.17 -2.73
CA GLY A 60 2.47 -8.65 -4.02
C GLY A 60 4.00 -8.54 -4.17
N LEU A 61 4.60 -7.49 -3.60
CA LEU A 61 6.05 -7.28 -3.62
C LEU A 61 6.78 -8.37 -2.83
N LEU A 62 6.25 -8.74 -1.67
CA LEU A 62 6.85 -9.75 -0.78
C LEU A 62 6.74 -11.18 -1.32
N LYS A 63 5.93 -11.38 -2.36
CA LYS A 63 5.71 -12.67 -3.03
C LYS A 63 6.48 -12.82 -4.34
N VAL A 64 7.27 -11.82 -4.71
CA VAL A 64 8.17 -11.92 -5.87
C VAL A 64 9.15 -13.08 -5.60
N PRO A 65 9.31 -14.04 -6.53
CA PRO A 65 10.23 -15.15 -6.33
C PRO A 65 11.67 -14.64 -6.24
N LEU A 66 12.38 -15.07 -5.20
CA LEU A 66 13.75 -14.70 -4.92
C LEU A 66 14.69 -15.92 -4.95
N PRO A 67 15.98 -15.72 -5.28
CA PRO A 67 17.01 -16.73 -5.03
C PRO A 67 17.08 -17.08 -3.53
N THR A 68 17.53 -18.30 -3.22
CA THR A 68 17.63 -18.81 -1.83
C THR A 68 18.48 -17.92 -0.91
N GLU A 69 19.47 -17.25 -1.47
CA GLU A 69 20.40 -16.36 -0.76
C GLU A 69 19.83 -14.97 -0.48
N VAL A 70 18.67 -14.64 -1.04
CA VAL A 70 18.05 -13.32 -0.98
C VAL A 70 16.75 -13.39 -0.18
N ASN A 71 16.60 -12.50 0.80
CA ASN A 71 15.40 -12.40 1.62
C ASN A 71 14.92 -10.95 1.68
N PHE A 72 13.59 -10.77 1.68
CA PHE A 72 12.97 -9.48 1.99
C PHE A 72 12.64 -9.38 3.48
N VAL A 73 12.95 -8.23 4.08
CA VAL A 73 12.44 -7.81 5.38
C VAL A 73 11.74 -6.48 5.16
N ALA A 74 10.45 -6.39 5.46
CA ALA A 74 9.68 -5.18 5.23
C ALA A 74 8.94 -4.73 6.49
N TYR A 75 8.80 -3.42 6.66
CA TYR A 75 8.04 -2.80 7.72
C TYR A 75 7.42 -1.49 7.23
N ALA A 76 6.09 -1.37 7.33
CA ALA A 76 5.36 -0.25 6.75
C ALA A 76 5.73 -0.04 5.27
N ASP A 77 6.34 1.10 4.91
CA ASP A 77 6.82 1.41 3.56
C ASP A 77 8.28 1.01 3.30
N ASP A 78 9.04 0.68 4.34
CA ASP A 78 10.45 0.26 4.23
C ASP A 78 10.60 -1.20 3.80
N ILE A 79 11.58 -1.44 2.93
CA ILE A 79 12.02 -2.79 2.54
C ILE A 79 13.55 -2.88 2.56
N ALA A 80 14.04 -3.92 3.21
CA ALA A 80 15.43 -4.34 3.17
C ALA A 80 15.55 -5.64 2.37
N VAL A 81 16.54 -5.68 1.49
CA VAL A 81 16.93 -6.88 0.75
C VAL A 81 18.21 -7.41 1.38
N VAL A 82 18.11 -8.57 2.03
CA VAL A 82 19.24 -9.22 2.71
C VAL A 82 19.81 -10.28 1.78
N ILE A 83 21.10 -10.17 1.45
CA ILE A 83 21.79 -11.09 0.55
C ILE A 83 22.95 -11.74 1.30
N VAL A 84 23.00 -13.08 1.27
CA VAL A 84 24.14 -13.84 1.81
C VAL A 84 25.06 -14.24 0.67
N ALA A 85 26.28 -13.72 0.66
CA ALA A 85 27.30 -14.09 -0.33
C ALA A 85 28.59 -14.55 0.37
N LYS A 86 29.24 -15.58 -0.18
CA LYS A 86 30.59 -15.96 0.22
C LYS A 86 31.58 -15.20 -0.65
N GLN A 87 32.41 -14.36 -0.03
CA GLN A 87 33.58 -13.81 -0.69
C GLN A 87 34.72 -14.83 -0.55
N LEU A 88 35.21 -15.34 -1.68
CA LEU A 88 36.45 -16.10 -1.72
C LEU A 88 37.58 -15.10 -1.97
N ASP A 89 38.41 -14.87 -0.97
CA ASP A 89 39.62 -14.07 -1.13
C ASP A 89 40.58 -14.78 -2.11
N LYS A 90 41.18 -14.00 -3.01
CA LYS A 90 42.18 -14.47 -3.98
C LYS A 90 43.53 -14.71 -3.32
#